data_AF-F0V2E5-F1
#
_entry.id   AF-F0V2E5-F1
#
_cell.length_a   1.000
_cell.length_b   1.000
_cell.length_c   1.000
_cell.angle_alpha   90.00
_cell.angle_beta   90.00
_cell.angle_gamma   90.00
#
_symmetry.space_group_name_H-M   'P 1'
#
loop_
_entity.id
_entity.type
_entity.pdbx_description
1 polymer ?
#
loop_
_entity_poly.entity_id
_entity_poly.type
_entity_poly.pdbx_seq_one_letter_code
_entity_poly.pdbx_strand_id
1 'polypeptide(L)'
;MIFPSLNINTISSIAMIIAANTAIIFAIIFLTHNLLGVVFQIYPGSRLLIETILIKIGGSLYGPVIGMLIGLLTDLLTVILTSSVFNYGYLLAAIFNGFLGGFIFMLRDEHKKSRTMVKYWQNTMFVIGLLTITSVTFYFFFYKSVLKHNSGSDTIALNIFSKSIDFPSWFFPAFLSTILGTIVIGLITTLLMSDKKFFIRHSDSAKKWNIIFRITALNFIAYILVDLITLPLFDIKISTLPYEQFFVMRNIALIPAITFSSFIVWKIFKLNQKLHFTSFKEKLLLPSRSAKTALTGMQYQTNLNY
;
A
#
# COMPACT_ATOMS: atom_id res chain seq x y z
N MET A 1 -13.83 -8.85 -2.31
CA MET A 1 -14.61 -8.80 -1.04
C MET A 1 -13.86 -7.90 -0.09
N ILE A 2 -14.54 -6.94 0.55
CA ILE A 2 -13.90 -5.97 1.47
C ILE A 2 -13.60 -6.61 2.83
N PHE A 3 -14.42 -7.58 3.25
CA PHE A 3 -14.22 -8.38 4.46
C PHE A 3 -14.02 -9.85 4.10
N PRO A 4 -12.93 -10.51 4.54
CA PRO A 4 -12.89 -11.95 4.55
C PRO A 4 -13.76 -12.50 5.69
N SER A 5 -14.37 -13.67 5.47
CA SER A 5 -15.02 -14.46 6.52
C SER A 5 -14.04 -14.68 7.69
N LEU A 6 -14.41 -14.17 8.87
CA LEU A 6 -13.64 -14.33 10.10
C LEU A 6 -13.78 -15.78 10.59
N ASN A 7 -12.79 -16.60 10.30
CA ASN A 7 -12.61 -17.92 10.92
C ASN A 7 -11.53 -17.79 12.02
N ILE A 8 -11.61 -18.61 13.06
CA ILE A 8 -10.63 -18.67 14.15
C ILE A 8 -9.20 -18.81 13.59
N ASN A 9 -9.02 -19.64 12.55
CA ASN A 9 -7.73 -19.82 11.88
C ASN A 9 -7.22 -18.52 11.22
N THR A 10 -8.14 -17.72 10.65
CA THR A 10 -7.82 -16.42 10.04
C THR A 10 -7.46 -15.39 11.10
N ILE A 11 -8.21 -15.34 12.20
CA ILE A 11 -7.91 -14.45 13.34
C ILE A 11 -6.53 -14.78 13.92
N SER A 12 -6.23 -16.07 14.14
CA SER A 12 -4.93 -16.53 14.63
C SER A 12 -3.79 -16.15 13.68
N SER A 13 -3.98 -16.29 12.36
CA SER A 13 -2.96 -15.90 11.37
C SER A 13 -2.73 -14.39 11.33
N ILE A 14 -3.80 -13.58 11.45
CA ILE A 14 -3.69 -12.12 11.52
C ILE A 14 -2.92 -11.72 12.78
N ALA A 15 -3.27 -12.31 13.94
CA ALA A 15 -2.58 -12.05 15.21
C ALA A 15 -1.10 -12.43 15.14
N MET A 16 -0.77 -13.58 14.53
CA MET A 16 0.61 -14.01 14.32
C MET A 16 1.40 -13.00 13.48
N ILE A 17 0.79 -12.42 12.45
CA ILE A 17 1.45 -11.43 11.59
C ILE A 17 1.62 -10.09 12.30
N ILE A 18 0.62 -9.66 13.07
CA ILE A 18 0.76 -8.45 13.90
C ILE A 18 1.89 -8.66 14.90
N ALA A 19 1.95 -9.81 15.57
CA ALA A 19 3.01 -10.15 16.51
C ALA A 19 4.38 -10.21 15.83
N ALA A 20 4.49 -10.85 14.66
CA ALA A 20 5.73 -10.93 13.89
C ALA A 20 6.19 -9.55 13.40
N ASN A 21 5.29 -8.74 12.85
CA ASN A 21 5.59 -7.37 12.42
C ASN A 21 6.08 -6.54 13.60
N THR A 22 5.37 -6.60 14.73
CA THR A 22 5.74 -5.89 15.96
C THR A 22 7.10 -6.36 16.46
N ALA A 23 7.35 -7.68 16.52
CA ALA A 23 8.62 -8.25 16.95
C ALA A 23 9.79 -7.86 16.04
N ILE A 24 9.61 -7.85 14.72
CA ILE A 24 10.63 -7.39 13.77
C ILE A 24 10.92 -5.90 14.00
N ILE A 25 9.89 -5.07 14.18
CA ILE A 25 10.06 -3.64 14.48
C ILE A 25 10.83 -3.48 15.79
N PHE A 26 10.50 -4.25 16.84
CA PHE A 26 11.24 -4.24 18.11
C PHE A 26 12.69 -4.66 17.94
N ALA A 27 12.95 -5.75 17.23
CA ALA A 27 14.30 -6.24 16.97
C ALA A 27 15.11 -5.18 16.22
N ILE A 28 14.52 -4.53 15.23
CA ILE A 28 15.15 -3.42 14.52
C ILE A 28 15.40 -2.27 15.50
N ILE A 29 14.41 -1.78 16.23
CA ILE A 29 14.58 -0.67 17.18
C ILE A 29 15.67 -0.97 18.20
N PHE A 30 15.72 -2.18 18.75
CA PHE A 30 16.71 -2.60 19.74
C PHE A 30 18.12 -2.70 19.15
N LEU A 31 18.26 -3.35 17.99
CA LEU A 31 19.53 -3.42 17.26
C LEU A 31 20.01 -2.02 16.84
N THR A 32 19.05 -1.17 16.54
CA THR A 32 19.27 0.18 16.01
C THR A 32 19.55 1.20 17.10
N HIS A 33 19.10 0.97 18.32
CA HIS A 33 19.25 1.86 19.47
C HIS A 33 20.71 2.32 19.66
N ASN A 34 21.69 1.49 19.26
CA ASN A 34 23.11 1.85 19.31
C ASN A 34 23.74 2.27 17.97
N LEU A 35 23.14 1.96 16.80
CA LEU A 35 23.80 2.13 15.49
C LEU A 35 23.06 3.03 14.49
N LEU A 36 21.71 2.96 14.42
CA LEU A 36 20.92 3.95 13.67
C LEU A 36 20.08 4.89 14.55
N GLY A 37 20.29 4.93 15.87
CA GLY A 37 19.79 6.03 16.70
C GLY A 37 20.19 7.40 16.13
N VAL A 38 21.39 7.49 15.55
CA VAL A 38 21.88 8.67 14.83
C VAL A 38 21.08 8.92 13.53
N VAL A 39 20.80 7.89 12.71
CA VAL A 39 20.01 8.06 11.47
C VAL A 39 18.54 8.38 11.76
N PHE A 40 17.98 7.83 12.84
CA PHE A 40 16.61 8.12 13.28
C PHE A 40 16.47 9.47 13.97
N GLN A 41 17.53 9.97 14.62
CA GLN A 41 17.58 11.36 15.12
C GLN A 41 17.75 12.36 13.97
N ILE A 42 18.59 12.04 12.97
CA ILE A 42 18.80 12.89 11.79
C ILE A 42 17.60 12.84 10.83
N TYR A 43 16.90 11.71 10.75
CA TYR A 43 15.77 11.50 9.86
C TYR A 43 14.68 10.64 10.51
N PRO A 44 13.78 11.23 11.33
CA PRO A 44 12.70 10.51 12.01
C PRO A 44 11.76 9.77 11.05
N GLY A 45 11.72 10.18 9.77
CA GLY A 45 10.95 9.51 8.72
C GLY A 45 11.46 8.11 8.32
N SER A 46 12.68 7.72 8.68
CA SER A 46 13.24 6.40 8.27
C SER A 46 12.71 5.24 9.10
N ARG A 47 12.32 5.46 10.36
CA ARG A 47 11.58 4.47 11.17
C ARG A 47 10.24 4.13 10.50
N LEU A 48 9.56 5.17 10.03
CA LEU A 48 8.26 5.07 9.37
C LEU A 48 8.35 4.23 8.08
N LEU A 49 9.46 4.30 7.35
CA LEU A 49 9.66 3.53 6.11
C LEU A 49 9.58 2.01 6.32
N ILE A 50 10.29 1.48 7.32
CA ILE A 50 10.36 0.03 7.57
C ILE A 50 9.01 -0.49 8.08
N GLU A 51 8.43 0.20 9.05
CA GLU A 51 7.12 -0.11 9.62
C GLU A 51 6.04 -0.11 8.54
N THR A 52 6.07 0.90 7.66
CA THR A 52 5.16 1.02 6.52
C THR A 52 5.26 -0.17 5.56
N ILE A 53 6.46 -0.68 5.28
CA ILE A 53 6.63 -1.85 4.41
C ILE A 53 5.97 -3.08 5.02
N LEU A 54 6.17 -3.35 6.32
CA LEU A 54 5.58 -4.50 7.01
C LEU A 54 4.06 -4.41 7.09
N ILE A 55 3.52 -3.22 7.38
CA ILE A 55 2.08 -2.97 7.38
C ILE A 55 1.48 -3.18 5.99
N LYS A 56 2.13 -2.68 4.93
CA LYS A 56 1.70 -2.87 3.54
C LYS A 56 1.71 -4.35 3.14
N ILE A 57 2.71 -5.11 3.57
CA ILE A 57 2.75 -6.56 3.36
C ILE A 57 1.55 -7.22 4.02
N GLY A 58 1.29 -6.93 5.30
CA GLY A 58 0.11 -7.44 6.02
C GLY A 58 -1.19 -7.10 5.30
N GLY A 59 -1.39 -5.84 4.92
CA GLY A 59 -2.55 -5.41 4.14
C GLY A 59 -2.68 -6.16 2.81
N SER A 60 -1.60 -6.28 2.05
CA SER A 60 -1.59 -6.96 0.75
C SER A 60 -1.95 -8.46 0.80
N LEU A 61 -1.79 -9.10 1.97
CA LEU A 61 -2.11 -10.50 2.18
C LEU A 61 -3.58 -10.74 2.56
N TYR A 62 -4.17 -9.84 3.35
CA TYR A 62 -5.49 -10.03 3.98
C TYR A 62 -6.58 -9.07 3.52
N GLY A 63 -6.22 -8.02 2.78
CA GLY A 63 -7.15 -7.01 2.26
C GLY A 63 -7.13 -5.67 3.02
N PRO A 64 -7.85 -4.66 2.52
CA PRO A 64 -7.72 -3.26 2.98
C PRO A 64 -8.20 -3.03 4.41
N VAL A 65 -9.32 -3.65 4.82
CA VAL A 65 -9.83 -3.47 6.19
C VAL A 65 -8.92 -4.10 7.23
N ILE A 66 -8.43 -5.31 6.96
CA ILE A 66 -7.45 -5.96 7.85
C ILE A 66 -6.13 -5.19 7.80
N GLY A 67 -5.73 -4.67 6.65
CA GLY A 67 -4.57 -3.80 6.54
C GLY A 67 -4.67 -2.58 7.46
N MET A 68 -5.81 -1.87 7.48
CA MET A 68 -6.04 -0.77 8.42
C MET A 68 -5.86 -1.21 9.88
N LEU A 69 -6.44 -2.35 10.25
CA LEU A 69 -6.34 -2.90 11.60
C LEU A 69 -4.91 -3.32 11.96
N ILE A 70 -4.16 -3.91 11.02
CA ILE A 70 -2.74 -4.23 11.19
C ILE A 70 -1.96 -2.94 11.41
N GLY A 71 -2.19 -1.89 10.62
CA GLY A 71 -1.53 -0.60 10.77
C GLY A 71 -1.81 0.04 12.13
N LEU A 72 -3.08 0.11 12.52
CA LEU A 72 -3.53 0.66 13.79
C LEU A 72 -2.90 -0.06 14.99
N LEU A 73 -2.98 -1.41 15.00
CA LEU A 73 -2.47 -2.20 16.12
C LEU A 73 -0.95 -2.22 16.18
N THR A 74 -0.27 -2.25 15.02
CA THR A 74 1.20 -2.23 14.97
C THR A 74 1.71 -0.91 15.54
N ASP A 75 1.17 0.23 15.10
CA ASP A 75 1.59 1.54 15.61
C ASP A 75 1.29 1.68 17.12
N LEU A 76 0.08 1.29 17.56
CA LEU A 76 -0.29 1.36 18.97
C LEU A 76 0.60 0.47 19.85
N LEU A 77 0.87 -0.77 19.43
CA LEU A 77 1.75 -1.70 20.15
C LEU A 77 3.18 -1.18 20.20
N THR A 78 3.70 -0.63 19.10
CA THR A 78 5.07 -0.11 19.09
C THR A 78 5.18 1.10 20.02
N VAL A 79 4.18 2.00 20.05
CA VAL A 79 4.15 3.13 20.98
C VAL A 79 4.12 2.66 22.45
N ILE A 80 3.23 1.74 22.80
CA ILE A 80 3.09 1.22 24.17
C ILE A 80 4.40 0.57 24.65
N LEU A 81 5.00 -0.27 23.82
CA LEU A 81 6.15 -1.08 24.22
C LEU A 81 7.50 -0.33 24.08
N THR A 82 7.59 0.74 23.27
CA THR A 82 8.79 1.61 23.21
C THR A 82 8.72 2.83 24.13
N SER A 83 7.58 3.06 24.81
CA SER A 83 7.33 4.30 25.57
C SER A 83 7.54 5.57 24.74
N SER A 84 7.22 5.51 23.45
CA SER A 84 7.37 6.64 22.53
C SER A 84 6.21 7.63 22.65
N VAL A 85 6.40 8.88 22.22
CA VAL A 85 5.34 9.89 22.22
C VAL A 85 4.30 9.52 21.18
N PHE A 86 3.06 9.34 21.61
CA PHE A 86 1.95 9.04 20.73
C PHE A 86 1.66 10.23 19.80
N ASN A 87 1.68 10.00 18.48
CA ASN A 87 1.37 11.01 17.48
C ASN A 87 0.27 10.52 16.53
N TYR A 88 -0.85 11.24 16.53
CA TYR A 88 -2.01 10.94 15.67
C TYR A 88 -1.68 10.90 14.18
N GLY A 89 -0.70 11.68 13.72
CA GLY A 89 -0.25 11.68 12.32
C GLY A 89 0.41 10.37 11.92
N TYR A 90 1.20 9.76 12.81
CA TYR A 90 1.80 8.45 12.57
C TYR A 90 0.77 7.33 12.60
N LEU A 91 -0.14 7.35 13.58
CA LEU A 91 -1.24 6.40 13.61
C LEU A 91 -2.07 6.46 12.32
N LEU A 92 -2.44 7.66 11.88
CA LEU A 92 -3.25 7.85 10.69
C LEU A 92 -2.48 7.42 9.42
N ALA A 93 -1.20 7.76 9.32
CA ALA A 93 -0.32 7.29 8.25
C ALA A 93 -0.20 5.75 8.20
N ALA A 94 -0.08 5.10 9.36
CA ALA A 94 -0.04 3.65 9.48
C ALA A 94 -1.35 3.00 9.00
N ILE A 95 -2.50 3.54 9.43
CA ILE A 95 -3.82 3.09 8.98
C ILE A 95 -3.95 3.21 7.45
N PHE A 96 -3.60 4.36 6.87
CA PHE A 96 -3.69 4.57 5.42
C PHE A 96 -2.72 3.68 4.64
N ASN A 97 -1.50 3.47 5.14
CA ASN A 97 -0.56 2.53 4.53
C ASN A 97 -1.10 1.10 4.52
N GLY A 98 -1.73 0.67 5.61
CA GLY A 98 -2.41 -0.63 5.68
C GLY A 98 -3.57 -0.73 4.71
N PHE A 99 -4.41 0.31 4.66
CA PHE A 99 -5.54 0.40 3.72
C PHE A 99 -5.09 0.28 2.27
N LEU A 100 -4.14 1.13 1.84
CA LEU A 100 -3.64 1.18 0.46
C LEU A 100 -2.85 -0.09 0.10
N GLY A 101 -2.07 -0.64 1.03
CA GLY A 101 -1.43 -1.94 0.88
C GLY A 101 -2.44 -3.06 0.63
N GLY A 102 -3.60 -3.01 1.28
CA GLY A 102 -4.67 -3.99 1.07
C GLY A 102 -5.47 -3.84 -0.23
N PHE A 103 -5.44 -2.68 -0.89
CA PHE A 103 -5.96 -2.61 -2.27
C PHE A 103 -5.16 -3.47 -3.23
N ILE A 104 -3.87 -3.72 -2.96
CA ILE A 104 -3.03 -4.62 -3.75
C ILE A 104 -3.60 -6.05 -3.72
N PHE A 105 -4.20 -6.48 -2.60
CA PHE A 105 -4.88 -7.78 -2.51
C PHE A 105 -6.05 -7.89 -3.49
N MET A 106 -6.82 -6.80 -3.67
CA MET A 106 -7.96 -6.81 -4.59
C MET A 106 -7.53 -6.98 -6.06
N LEU A 107 -6.28 -6.65 -6.39
CA LEU A 107 -5.70 -6.87 -7.71
C LEU A 107 -5.34 -8.35 -7.97
N ARG A 108 -5.36 -9.21 -6.95
CA ARG A 108 -4.97 -10.63 -7.03
C ARG A 108 -6.01 -11.53 -7.69
N ASP A 109 -7.30 -11.22 -7.51
CA ASP A 109 -8.41 -12.10 -7.91
C ASP A 109 -8.61 -12.18 -9.45
N GLU A 110 -7.79 -11.49 -10.23
CA GLU A 110 -7.89 -11.37 -11.69
C GLU A 110 -7.47 -12.63 -12.45
N HIS A 111 -6.84 -13.61 -11.79
CA HIS A 111 -6.43 -14.87 -12.43
C HIS A 111 -7.56 -15.90 -12.63
N LYS A 112 -8.76 -15.69 -12.06
CA LYS A 112 -9.91 -16.60 -12.30
C LYS A 112 -10.54 -16.32 -13.67
N LYS A 113 -10.34 -17.30 -14.57
CA LYS A 113 -10.60 -17.37 -16.03
C LYS A 113 -11.95 -16.85 -16.59
N SER A 114 -12.90 -16.39 -15.76
CA SER A 114 -14.28 -16.07 -16.18
C SER A 114 -14.79 -14.69 -15.75
N ARG A 115 -14.12 -13.97 -14.84
CA ARG A 115 -14.60 -12.64 -14.39
C ARG A 115 -14.05 -11.49 -15.26
N THR A 116 -14.90 -11.09 -16.21
CA THR A 116 -15.06 -9.81 -16.91
C THR A 116 -13.88 -8.81 -16.87
N MET A 117 -13.30 -8.60 -18.06
CA MET A 117 -12.37 -7.50 -18.43
C MET A 117 -12.83 -6.11 -17.91
N VAL A 118 -14.13 -5.94 -17.69
CA VAL A 118 -14.74 -4.77 -17.03
C VAL A 118 -14.17 -4.52 -15.62
N LYS A 119 -14.00 -5.55 -14.78
CA LYS A 119 -13.46 -5.38 -13.41
C LYS A 119 -12.01 -4.92 -13.43
N TYR A 120 -11.25 -5.45 -14.38
CA TYR A 120 -9.87 -5.04 -14.62
C TYR A 120 -9.77 -3.56 -14.99
N TRP A 121 -10.63 -3.11 -15.91
CA TRP A 121 -10.75 -1.71 -16.29
C TRP A 121 -11.18 -0.81 -15.13
N GLN A 122 -12.21 -1.22 -14.38
CA GLN A 122 -12.68 -0.51 -13.19
C GLN A 122 -11.56 -0.32 -12.17
N ASN A 123 -10.77 -1.36 -11.90
CA ASN A 123 -9.63 -1.28 -10.97
C ASN A 123 -8.56 -0.30 -11.46
N THR A 124 -8.17 -0.35 -12.75
CA THR A 124 -7.19 0.62 -13.29
C THR A 124 -7.73 2.05 -13.21
N MET A 125 -8.98 2.28 -13.61
CA MET A 125 -9.59 3.60 -13.55
C MET A 125 -9.70 4.13 -12.12
N PHE A 126 -9.99 3.25 -11.16
CA PHE A 126 -9.98 3.60 -9.74
C PHE A 126 -8.59 4.05 -9.26
N VAL A 127 -7.53 3.32 -9.63
CA VAL A 127 -6.15 3.70 -9.28
C VAL A 127 -5.74 5.03 -9.93
N ILE A 128 -6.13 5.25 -11.20
CA ILE A 128 -5.91 6.53 -11.88
C ILE A 128 -6.68 7.66 -11.16
N GLY A 129 -7.93 7.43 -10.78
CA GLY A 129 -8.73 8.39 -10.02
C GLY A 129 -8.12 8.73 -8.66
N LEU A 130 -7.55 7.75 -7.95
CA LEU A 130 -6.80 8.01 -6.71
C LEU A 130 -5.53 8.83 -6.98
N LEU A 131 -4.80 8.55 -8.05
CA LEU A 131 -3.62 9.32 -8.44
C LEU A 131 -3.98 10.77 -8.76
N THR A 132 -5.07 11.02 -9.51
CA THR A 132 -5.48 12.38 -9.85
C THR A 132 -5.92 13.15 -8.60
N ILE A 133 -6.72 12.54 -7.72
CA ILE A 133 -7.11 13.16 -6.44
C ILE A 133 -5.88 13.48 -5.59
N THR A 134 -4.93 12.55 -5.51
CA THR A 134 -3.69 12.75 -4.75
C THR A 134 -2.84 13.87 -5.34
N SER A 135 -2.73 13.93 -6.67
CA SER A 135 -2.01 14.99 -7.39
C SER A 135 -2.61 16.38 -7.16
N VAL A 136 -3.94 16.49 -7.26
CA VAL A 136 -4.67 17.75 -6.99
C VAL A 136 -4.49 18.17 -5.54
N THR A 137 -4.66 17.25 -4.60
CA THR A 137 -4.47 17.51 -3.16
C THR A 137 -3.05 17.98 -2.86
N PHE A 138 -2.06 17.30 -3.42
CA PHE A 138 -0.66 17.68 -3.29
C PHE A 138 -0.40 19.07 -3.87
N TYR A 139 -0.92 19.37 -5.05
CA TYR A 139 -0.77 20.68 -5.68
C TYR A 139 -1.35 21.80 -4.80
N PHE A 140 -2.57 21.63 -4.28
CA PHE A 140 -3.18 22.61 -3.37
C PHE A 140 -2.36 22.81 -2.09
N PHE A 141 -1.88 21.72 -1.49
CA PHE A 141 -1.08 21.78 -0.28
C PHE A 141 0.28 22.43 -0.52
N PHE A 142 0.97 22.06 -1.60
CA PHE A 142 2.25 22.64 -1.99
C PHE A 142 2.12 24.13 -2.30
N TYR A 143 1.10 24.52 -3.07
CA TYR A 143 0.85 25.92 -3.40
C TYR A 143 0.59 26.76 -2.14
N LYS A 144 -0.25 26.25 -1.23
CA LYS A 144 -0.58 26.97 0.01
C LYS A 144 0.60 27.08 0.96
N SER A 145 1.40 26.03 1.11
CA SER A 145 2.46 25.96 2.13
C SER A 145 3.80 26.53 1.65
N VAL A 146 4.18 26.34 0.38
CA VAL A 146 5.52 26.70 -0.13
C VAL A 146 5.49 27.98 -0.96
N LEU A 147 4.54 28.11 -1.89
CA LEU A 147 4.51 29.25 -2.82
C LEU A 147 3.98 30.55 -2.18
N LYS A 148 3.00 30.44 -1.26
CA LYS A 148 2.46 31.61 -0.55
C LYS A 148 3.43 32.18 0.49
N HIS A 149 4.37 31.39 1.01
CA HIS A 149 5.34 31.87 1.99
C HIS A 149 6.55 32.55 1.34
N ASN A 150 6.91 32.12 0.12
CA ASN A 150 8.06 32.62 -0.64
C ASN A 150 7.69 33.64 -1.73
N SER A 151 6.62 34.42 -1.56
CA SER A 151 6.07 35.32 -2.61
C SER A 151 7.03 36.42 -3.10
N GLY A 152 8.22 36.55 -2.52
CA GLY A 152 9.27 37.49 -2.93
C GLY A 152 10.47 36.86 -3.66
N SER A 153 10.61 35.52 -3.67
CA SER A 153 11.73 34.84 -4.31
C SER A 153 11.25 33.62 -5.11
N ASP A 154 11.47 33.64 -6.43
CA ASP A 154 11.16 32.53 -7.33
C ASP A 154 11.99 31.25 -7.06
N THR A 155 12.87 31.30 -6.07
CA THR A 155 13.80 30.24 -5.69
C THR A 155 13.48 29.66 -4.31
N ILE A 156 13.68 28.35 -4.19
CA ILE A 156 13.63 27.58 -2.95
C ILE A 156 15.08 27.27 -2.59
N ALA A 157 15.59 27.88 -1.52
CA ALA A 157 16.95 27.65 -1.04
C ALA A 157 17.03 26.42 -0.14
N LEU A 158 17.81 25.43 -0.54
CA LEU A 158 18.14 24.26 0.28
C LEU A 158 19.48 24.45 0.96
N ASN A 159 19.50 24.49 2.29
CA ASN A 159 20.73 24.49 3.04
C ASN A 159 21.13 23.05 3.38
N ILE A 160 22.11 22.50 2.66
CA ILE A 160 22.64 21.17 2.91
C ILE A 160 24.10 21.32 3.31
N PHE A 161 24.46 20.91 4.53
CA PHE A 161 25.82 21.04 5.08
C PHE A 161 26.40 22.46 4.97
N SER A 162 25.61 23.48 5.34
CA SER A 162 25.99 24.90 5.29
C SER A 162 26.18 25.47 3.88
N LYS A 163 25.83 24.71 2.83
CA LYS A 163 25.82 25.19 1.45
C LYS A 163 24.39 25.40 0.98
N SER A 164 24.04 26.62 0.57
CA SER A 164 22.76 26.92 -0.06
C SER A 164 22.77 26.50 -1.53
N ILE A 165 21.84 25.64 -1.90
CA ILE A 165 21.56 25.26 -3.29
C ILE A 165 20.15 25.77 -3.61
N ASP A 166 20.07 26.70 -4.56
CA ASP A 166 18.79 27.31 -4.92
C ASP A 166 18.16 26.55 -6.09
N PHE A 167 16.92 26.11 -5.90
CA PHE A 167 16.13 25.47 -6.94
C PHE A 167 15.00 26.39 -7.38
N PRO A 168 14.65 26.44 -8.67
CA PRO A 168 13.48 27.19 -9.09
C PRO A 168 12.20 26.54 -8.52
N SER A 169 11.24 27.36 -8.11
CA SER A 169 10.01 26.91 -7.43
C SER A 169 9.18 25.88 -8.22
N TRP A 170 9.28 25.91 -9.56
CA TRP A 170 8.60 24.98 -10.45
C TRP A 170 9.27 23.59 -10.55
N PHE A 171 10.50 23.43 -10.06
CA PHE A 171 11.26 22.18 -10.20
C PHE A 171 10.57 20.99 -9.52
N PHE A 172 10.15 21.13 -8.26
CA PHE A 172 9.55 20.02 -7.50
C PHE A 172 8.16 19.61 -8.03
N PRO A 173 7.24 20.56 -8.35
CA PRO A 173 5.99 20.21 -9.02
C PRO A 173 6.22 19.52 -10.37
N ALA A 174 7.16 20.01 -11.19
CA ALA A 174 7.46 19.42 -12.49
C ALA A 174 8.04 18.00 -12.35
N PHE A 175 8.96 17.81 -11.41
CA PHE A 175 9.54 16.50 -11.09
C PHE A 175 8.46 15.49 -10.67
N LEU A 176 7.60 15.85 -9.72
CA LEU A 176 6.54 14.96 -9.26
C LEU A 176 5.50 14.69 -10.37
N SER A 177 5.12 15.71 -11.13
CA SER A 177 4.21 15.58 -12.27
C SER A 177 4.78 14.67 -13.35
N THR A 178 6.09 14.68 -13.57
CA THR A 178 6.77 13.79 -14.53
C THR A 178 6.68 12.34 -14.05
N ILE A 179 6.95 12.06 -12.77
CA ILE A 179 6.82 10.71 -12.21
C ILE A 179 5.37 10.23 -12.29
N LEU A 180 4.41 11.07 -11.89
CA LEU A 180 3.00 10.71 -11.97
C LEU A 180 2.55 10.48 -13.42
N GLY A 181 2.96 11.33 -14.35
CA GLY A 181 2.69 11.20 -15.78
C GLY A 181 3.23 9.89 -16.34
N THR A 182 4.46 9.50 -16.01
CA THR A 182 5.04 8.22 -16.46
C THR A 182 4.26 7.02 -15.91
N ILE A 183 3.83 7.05 -14.65
CA ILE A 183 3.00 5.99 -14.05
C ILE A 183 1.63 5.91 -14.74
N VAL A 184 0.96 7.05 -14.98
CA VAL A 184 -0.36 7.09 -15.64
C VAL A 184 -0.27 6.62 -17.08
N ILE A 185 0.72 7.08 -17.85
CA ILE A 185 0.97 6.61 -19.22
C ILE A 185 1.26 5.11 -19.21
N GLY A 186 2.06 4.61 -18.26
CA GLY A 186 2.32 3.17 -18.07
C GLY A 186 1.04 2.37 -17.80
N LEU A 187 0.15 2.87 -16.96
CA LEU A 187 -1.14 2.24 -16.67
C LEU A 187 -2.07 2.22 -17.88
N ILE A 188 -2.17 3.32 -18.63
CA ILE A 188 -3.02 3.42 -19.83
C ILE A 188 -2.49 2.53 -20.95
N THR A 189 -1.19 2.60 -21.24
CA THR A 189 -0.56 1.79 -22.29
C THR A 189 -0.70 0.29 -22.00
N THR A 190 -0.42 -0.14 -20.76
CA THR A 190 -0.58 -1.55 -20.39
C THR A 190 -2.05 -1.99 -20.32
N LEU A 191 -2.99 -1.08 -20.06
CA LEU A 191 -4.43 -1.35 -20.13
C LEU A 191 -4.87 -1.61 -21.57
N LEU A 192 -4.47 -0.75 -22.51
CA LEU A 192 -4.79 -0.88 -23.94
C LEU A 192 -4.15 -2.13 -24.55
N MET A 193 -2.87 -2.40 -24.23
CA MET A 193 -2.15 -3.58 -24.73
C MET A 193 -2.61 -4.90 -24.09
N SER A 194 -3.34 -4.85 -22.97
CA SER A 194 -3.87 -6.05 -22.31
C SER A 194 -5.10 -6.63 -23.02
N ASP A 195 -5.71 -5.94 -23.97
CA ASP A 195 -6.85 -6.46 -24.72
C ASP A 195 -6.39 -7.47 -25.78
N LYS A 196 -6.85 -8.72 -25.63
CA LYS A 196 -6.55 -9.82 -26.55
C LYS A 196 -7.11 -9.58 -27.96
N LYS A 197 -8.10 -8.70 -28.11
CA LYS A 197 -8.64 -8.33 -29.43
C LYS A 197 -7.60 -7.62 -30.30
N PHE A 198 -6.72 -6.83 -29.69
CA PHE A 198 -5.75 -6.02 -30.42
C PHE A 198 -4.36 -6.66 -30.45
N PHE A 199 -3.90 -7.29 -29.36
CA PHE A 199 -2.52 -7.80 -29.27
C PHE A 199 -2.42 -9.17 -28.57
N ILE A 200 -2.64 -10.25 -29.33
CA ILE A 200 -2.58 -11.63 -28.80
C ILE A 200 -1.19 -11.95 -28.20
N ARG A 201 -0.10 -11.56 -28.88
CA ARG A 201 1.28 -11.89 -28.45
C ARG A 201 1.74 -11.12 -27.20
N HIS A 202 1.23 -9.91 -26.98
CA HIS A 202 1.70 -9.02 -25.91
C HIS A 202 0.76 -8.96 -24.69
N SER A 203 -0.49 -9.43 -24.82
CA SER A 203 -1.51 -9.38 -23.75
C SER A 203 -0.99 -9.90 -22.40
N ASP A 204 -0.32 -11.05 -22.37
CA ASP A 204 0.07 -11.67 -21.10
C ASP A 204 1.28 -10.97 -20.44
N SER A 205 2.15 -10.37 -21.25
CA SER A 205 3.23 -9.51 -20.74
C SER A 205 2.66 -8.18 -20.22
N ALA A 206 1.76 -7.55 -20.98
CA ALA A 206 1.10 -6.30 -20.62
C ALA A 206 0.34 -6.41 -19.29
N LYS A 207 -0.33 -7.54 -19.02
CA LYS A 207 -0.98 -7.80 -17.73
C LYS A 207 0.00 -7.83 -16.56
N LYS A 208 1.15 -8.49 -16.72
CA LYS A 208 2.19 -8.53 -15.67
C LYS A 208 2.73 -7.13 -15.39
N TRP A 209 3.01 -6.36 -16.44
CA TRP A 209 3.47 -4.98 -16.32
C TRP A 209 2.42 -4.08 -15.67
N ASN A 210 1.14 -4.24 -16.01
CA ASN A 210 0.06 -3.48 -15.39
C ASN A 210 0.00 -3.71 -13.87
N ILE A 211 0.15 -4.96 -13.42
CA ILE A 211 0.20 -5.27 -11.97
C ILE A 211 1.37 -4.53 -11.31
N ILE A 212 2.55 -4.52 -11.93
CA ILE A 212 3.72 -3.79 -11.42
C ILE A 212 3.42 -2.29 -11.36
N PHE A 213 2.90 -1.69 -12.43
CA PHE A 213 2.54 -0.27 -12.46
C PHE A 213 1.48 0.09 -11.41
N ARG A 214 0.49 -0.77 -11.17
CA ARG A 214 -0.52 -0.57 -10.12
C ARG A 214 0.08 -0.64 -8.72
N ILE A 215 0.98 -1.58 -8.46
CA ILE A 215 1.70 -1.67 -7.17
C ILE A 215 2.53 -0.39 -6.96
N THR A 216 3.27 0.02 -7.99
CA THR A 216 4.07 1.26 -7.94
C THR A 216 3.18 2.49 -7.72
N ALA A 217 2.05 2.58 -8.41
CA ALA A 217 1.06 3.66 -8.25
C ALA A 217 0.49 3.73 -6.83
N LEU A 218 0.04 2.59 -6.29
CA LEU A 218 -0.50 2.53 -4.92
C LEU A 218 0.57 2.86 -3.88
N ASN A 219 1.81 2.42 -4.10
CA ASN A 219 2.93 2.79 -3.24
C ASN A 219 3.21 4.29 -3.31
N PHE A 220 3.25 4.86 -4.52
CA PHE A 220 3.43 6.30 -4.73
C PHE A 220 2.35 7.12 -4.05
N ILE A 221 1.07 6.76 -4.22
CA ILE A 221 -0.05 7.39 -3.51
C ILE A 221 0.13 7.30 -2.00
N ALA A 222 0.46 6.10 -1.49
CA ALA A 222 0.64 5.90 -0.06
C ALA A 222 1.74 6.79 0.52
N TYR A 223 2.88 6.91 -0.16
CA TYR A 223 3.95 7.79 0.29
C TYR A 223 3.57 9.27 0.25
N ILE A 224 2.95 9.74 -0.85
CA ILE A 224 2.50 11.14 -0.91
C ILE A 224 1.46 11.42 0.18
N LEU A 225 0.51 10.51 0.41
CA LEU A 225 -0.52 10.70 1.42
C LEU A 225 0.08 10.72 2.83
N VAL A 226 1.02 9.82 3.11
CA VAL A 226 1.78 9.81 4.36
C VAL A 226 2.54 11.11 4.52
N ASP A 227 3.22 11.59 3.49
CA ASP A 227 3.96 12.85 3.54
C ASP A 227 2.99 14.02 3.81
N LEU A 228 1.87 14.10 3.09
CA LEU A 228 0.84 15.13 3.28
C LEU A 228 0.21 15.13 4.67
N ILE A 229 0.02 13.96 5.29
CA ILE A 229 -0.54 13.84 6.63
C ILE A 229 0.52 14.15 7.69
N THR A 230 1.71 13.58 7.54
CA THR A 230 2.77 13.65 8.56
C THR A 230 3.45 15.00 8.58
N LEU A 231 3.72 15.63 7.42
CA LEU A 231 4.41 16.93 7.33
C LEU A 231 3.77 18.04 8.20
N PRO A 232 2.46 18.36 8.05
CA PRO A 232 1.85 19.40 8.87
C PRO A 232 1.72 19.02 10.36
N LEU A 233 1.72 17.72 10.69
CA LEU A 233 1.51 17.24 12.06
C LEU A 233 2.81 17.04 12.86
N PHE A 234 3.94 16.77 12.18
CA PHE A 234 5.22 16.48 12.83
C PHE A 234 6.16 17.68 12.87
N ASP A 235 6.21 18.45 11.79
CA ASP A 235 7.47 19.10 11.42
C ASP A 235 7.65 20.49 12.03
N ILE A 236 6.57 21.19 12.40
CA ILE A 236 6.67 22.55 12.96
C ILE A 236 7.19 22.57 14.40
N LYS A 237 7.07 21.45 15.15
CA LYS A 237 7.33 21.44 16.60
C LYS A 237 8.58 20.69 17.05
N ILE A 238 9.13 19.80 16.22
CA ILE A 238 10.19 18.86 16.64
C ILE A 238 11.46 18.99 15.78
N SER A 239 11.33 19.39 14.51
CA SER A 239 12.46 19.51 13.60
C SER A 239 13.11 20.88 13.70
N THR A 240 14.45 20.91 13.70
CA THR A 240 15.23 22.15 13.60
C THR A 240 15.37 22.64 12.15
N LEU A 241 14.95 21.82 11.17
CA LEU A 241 15.01 22.16 9.75
C LEU A 241 13.74 22.90 9.31
N PRO A 242 13.86 23.90 8.43
CA PRO A 242 12.71 24.56 7.83
C PRO A 242 11.91 23.57 6.97
N TYR A 243 10.59 23.77 6.96
CA TYR A 243 9.61 22.90 6.31
C TYR A 243 9.95 22.59 4.85
N GLU A 244 10.46 23.58 4.11
CA GLU A 244 10.82 23.46 2.70
C GLU A 244 11.94 22.44 2.48
N GLN A 245 12.95 22.44 3.35
CA GLN A 245 14.09 21.53 3.23
C GLN A 245 13.67 20.09 3.50
N PHE A 246 12.85 19.89 4.53
CA PHE A 246 12.36 18.56 4.87
C PHE A 246 11.44 18.01 3.79
N PHE A 247 10.55 18.84 3.25
CA PHE A 247 9.72 18.48 2.10
C PHE A 247 10.57 18.02 0.91
N VAL A 248 11.60 18.77 0.55
CA VAL A 248 12.47 18.41 -0.58
C VAL A 248 13.24 17.13 -0.32
N MET A 249 13.82 16.97 0.87
CA MET A 249 14.52 15.73 1.23
C MET A 249 13.61 14.51 1.10
N ARG A 250 12.36 14.61 1.55
CA ARG A 250 11.36 13.54 1.38
C ARG A 250 11.07 13.23 -0.07
N ASN A 251 10.88 14.26 -0.91
CA ASN A 251 10.64 14.07 -2.35
C ASN A 251 11.84 13.43 -3.07
N ILE A 252 13.07 13.72 -2.67
CA ILE A 252 14.27 13.06 -3.21
C ILE A 252 14.33 11.59 -2.75
N ALA A 253 14.07 11.34 -1.47
CA ALA A 253 14.04 9.98 -0.89
C ALA A 253 12.84 9.14 -1.39
N LEU A 254 11.83 9.78 -1.98
CA LEU A 254 10.61 9.15 -2.47
C LEU A 254 10.90 8.10 -3.55
N ILE A 255 11.76 8.41 -4.54
CA ILE A 255 12.06 7.48 -5.64
C ILE A 255 12.67 6.16 -5.14
N PRO A 256 13.78 6.16 -4.38
CA PRO A 256 14.36 4.91 -3.90
C PRO A 256 13.40 4.18 -2.96
N ALA A 257 12.66 4.89 -2.10
CA ALA A 257 11.68 4.30 -1.21
C ALA A 257 10.54 3.58 -1.94
N ILE A 258 9.98 4.20 -2.99
CA ILE A 258 8.91 3.61 -3.79
C ILE A 258 9.43 2.42 -4.59
N THR A 259 10.60 2.56 -5.20
CA THR A 259 11.21 1.49 -6.01
C THR A 259 11.49 0.26 -5.15
N PHE A 260 12.11 0.47 -3.99
CA PHE A 260 12.42 -0.59 -3.02
C PHE A 260 11.15 -1.23 -2.46
N SER A 261 10.17 -0.42 -2.02
CA SER A 261 8.89 -0.92 -1.49
C SER A 261 8.11 -1.71 -2.55
N SER A 262 8.06 -1.23 -3.79
CA SER A 262 7.37 -1.92 -4.89
C SER A 262 8.04 -3.24 -5.24
N PHE A 263 9.38 -3.30 -5.20
CA PHE A 263 10.13 -4.54 -5.42
C PHE A 263 9.85 -5.58 -4.35
N ILE A 264 9.87 -5.19 -3.07
CA ILE A 264 9.58 -6.10 -1.95
C ILE A 264 8.15 -6.63 -2.04
N VAL A 265 7.17 -5.73 -2.22
CA VAL A 265 5.75 -6.12 -2.33
C VAL A 265 5.55 -7.06 -3.52
N TRP A 266 6.17 -6.77 -4.67
CA TRP A 266 6.12 -7.65 -5.84
C TRP A 266 6.72 -9.04 -5.58
N LYS A 267 7.87 -9.13 -4.91
CA LYS A 267 8.51 -10.42 -4.58
C LYS A 267 7.62 -11.25 -3.65
N ILE A 268 7.04 -10.63 -2.62
CA ILE A 268 6.13 -11.30 -1.69
C ILE A 268 4.86 -11.74 -2.42
N PHE A 269 4.34 -10.90 -3.32
CA PHE A 269 3.19 -11.24 -4.14
C PHE A 269 3.46 -12.48 -5.00
N LYS A 270 4.62 -12.53 -5.67
CA LYS A 270 5.05 -13.69 -6.46
C LYS A 270 5.24 -14.94 -5.59
N LEU A 271 5.73 -14.80 -4.36
CA LEU A 271 5.93 -15.90 -3.42
C LEU A 271 4.59 -16.46 -2.92
N ASN A 272 3.65 -15.59 -2.53
CA ASN A 272 2.31 -15.97 -2.08
C ASN A 272 1.51 -16.67 -3.19
N GLN A 273 1.65 -16.23 -4.45
CA GLN A 273 1.03 -16.90 -5.59
C GLN A 273 1.54 -18.34 -5.76
N LYS A 274 2.84 -18.57 -5.53
CA LYS A 274 3.45 -19.92 -5.60
C LYS A 274 3.02 -20.82 -4.43
N LEU A 275 2.89 -20.25 -3.24
CA LEU A 275 2.68 -21.01 -2.00
C LEU A 275 1.21 -21.22 -1.65
N HIS A 276 0.27 -20.66 -2.42
CA HIS A 276 -1.17 -20.88 -2.25
C HIS A 276 -1.70 -20.66 -0.83
N PHE A 277 -1.06 -19.79 -0.02
CA PHE A 277 -1.42 -19.59 1.40
C PHE A 277 -2.89 -19.22 1.62
N THR A 278 -3.54 -18.59 0.63
CA THR A 278 -4.96 -18.21 0.71
C THR A 278 -5.93 -19.20 0.05
N SER A 279 -5.45 -20.28 -0.60
CA SER A 279 -6.31 -21.29 -1.24
C SER A 279 -6.95 -22.28 -0.25
N PHE A 280 -6.53 -22.26 1.02
CA PHE A 280 -7.18 -23.01 2.10
C PHE A 280 -8.68 -22.68 2.25
N LYS A 281 -9.14 -21.58 1.64
CA LYS A 281 -10.54 -21.15 1.61
C LYS A 281 -11.46 -21.98 0.70
N GLU A 282 -10.92 -22.74 -0.26
CA GLU A 282 -11.76 -23.45 -1.25
C GLU A 282 -12.00 -24.94 -0.95
N LYS A 283 -11.29 -25.56 0.01
CA LYS A 283 -11.48 -26.99 0.32
C LYS A 283 -12.48 -27.30 1.43
N LEU A 284 -13.10 -26.30 2.06
CA LEU A 284 -14.27 -26.49 2.91
C LEU A 284 -15.54 -26.41 2.05
N LEU A 285 -15.70 -27.38 1.15
CA LEU A 285 -17.02 -27.68 0.58
C LEU A 285 -17.87 -28.18 1.75
N LEU A 286 -18.62 -27.27 2.36
CA LEU A 286 -19.75 -27.66 3.20
C LEU A 286 -20.59 -28.63 2.36
N PRO A 287 -20.92 -29.83 2.87
CA PRO A 287 -21.78 -30.75 2.13
C PRO A 287 -23.05 -30.00 1.74
N SER A 288 -23.25 -29.88 0.43
CA SER A 288 -24.44 -29.26 -0.14
C SER A 288 -25.66 -29.91 0.53
N ARG A 289 -26.52 -29.07 1.11
CA ARG A 289 -27.80 -29.46 1.74
C ARG A 289 -28.79 -30.13 0.77
N SER A 290 -28.36 -30.52 -0.42
CA SER A 290 -29.12 -31.30 -1.40
C SER A 290 -29.32 -32.78 -1.01
N ALA A 291 -28.76 -33.25 0.11
CA ALA A 291 -28.97 -34.61 0.60
C ALA A 291 -30.27 -34.79 1.43
N LYS A 292 -31.19 -33.82 1.43
CA LYS A 292 -32.49 -33.95 2.13
C LYS A 292 -33.68 -34.34 1.23
N THR A 293 -33.48 -34.51 -0.07
CA THR A 293 -34.57 -34.89 -0.99
C THR A 293 -34.44 -36.31 -1.56
N ALA A 294 -33.40 -37.05 -1.20
CA ALA A 294 -33.20 -38.43 -1.65
C ALA A 294 -33.76 -39.49 -0.67
N LEU A 295 -34.29 -39.10 0.49
CA LEU A 295 -34.82 -40.01 1.51
C LEU A 295 -36.36 -40.03 1.64
N THR A 296 -37.06 -39.29 0.78
CA THR A 296 -38.54 -39.29 0.68
C THR A 296 -39.07 -40.04 -0.55
N GLY A 297 -38.23 -40.88 -1.18
CA GLY A 297 -38.59 -41.70 -2.35
C GLY A 297 -38.62 -43.20 -2.12
N MET A 298 -38.37 -43.71 -0.90
CA MET A 298 -38.63 -45.12 -0.57
C MET A 298 -40.09 -45.30 -0.16
N GLN A 299 -41.00 -45.12 -1.11
CA GLN A 299 -42.33 -45.72 -1.01
C GLN A 299 -42.24 -47.17 -1.53
N TYR A 300 -42.38 -48.10 -0.57
CA TYR A 300 -42.91 -49.45 -0.70
C TYR A 300 -43.34 -49.88 -2.11
N GLN A 301 -42.56 -50.76 -2.74
CA GLN A 301 -43.09 -51.80 -3.62
C GLN A 301 -42.90 -53.15 -2.94
N THR A 302 -43.86 -53.49 -2.09
CA THR A 302 -44.25 -54.87 -1.84
C THR A 302 -44.99 -55.37 -3.08
N ASN A 303 -44.42 -56.32 -3.80
CA ASN A 303 -45.19 -57.29 -4.56
C ASN A 303 -44.51 -58.65 -4.45
N LEU A 304 -45.02 -59.41 -3.48
CA LEU A 304 -45.06 -60.86 -3.52
C LEU A 304 -45.75 -61.28 -4.82
N ASN A 305 -45.16 -62.23 -5.54
CA ASN A 305 -45.92 -63.28 -6.19
C ASN A 305 -45.03 -64.53 -6.35
N TYR A 306 -45.69 -65.65 -6.09
CA TYR A 306 -45.27 -67.03 -6.18
C TYR A 306 -44.69 -67.41 -7.56
#